data_AF-A0A8D8YUP3-F1
#
_entry.id   AF-A0A8D8YUP3-F1
#
_cell.length_a   1.000
_cell.length_b   1.000
_cell.length_c   1.000
_cell.angle_alpha   90.00
_cell.angle_beta   90.00
_cell.angle_gamma   90.00
#
_symmetry.space_group_name_H-M   'P 1'
#
loop_
_entity.id
_entity.type
_entity.pdbx_description
1 polymer ?
#
loop_
_entity_poly.entity_id
_entity_poly.type
_entity_poly.pdbx_seq_one_letter_code
_entity_poly.pdbx_strand_id
1 'polypeptide(L)'
;MSKNTVHFTISNPAISFLLHDCVKSPHNQIGFLFGEIDQKVSNVTTDSHADNETIEITVSVTASMPLSESEDLLFTRDGILNEPLLEIILGEFKKDVVGWYSFTRNQDLSPSICQLFLAHQFATYFSHIPKDLFLFFQMTNNIVFEENFTNTNKFLCTTGSDVSTPVELHIRQLGESTLAYNAHRPVTKQCETFDSVLNQIQWNNKDIVNSFETLQSF
;
A
#
# COMPACT_ATOMS: atom_id res chain seq x y z
N MET A 1 -17.88 0.43 -23.06
CA MET A 1 -17.27 -0.37 -21.98
C MET A 1 -16.29 0.54 -21.26
N SER A 2 -16.53 0.86 -19.99
CA SER A 2 -15.61 1.70 -19.22
C SER A 2 -14.27 0.98 -19.09
N LYS A 3 -13.18 1.68 -19.39
CA LYS A 3 -11.83 1.17 -19.16
C LYS A 3 -11.46 1.53 -17.73
N ASN A 4 -11.38 0.52 -16.86
CA ASN A 4 -10.93 0.72 -15.49
C ASN A 4 -9.40 0.66 -15.48
N THR A 5 -8.75 1.68 -14.94
CA THR A 5 -7.30 1.72 -14.77
C THR A 5 -7.02 1.65 -13.27
N VAL A 6 -6.14 0.74 -12.86
CA VAL A 6 -5.75 0.55 -11.45
C VAL A 6 -4.32 1.01 -11.26
N HIS A 7 -4.09 1.82 -10.24
CA HIS A 7 -2.77 2.32 -9.85
C HIS A 7 -2.45 1.89 -8.42
N PHE A 8 -1.29 1.26 -8.21
CA PHE A 8 -0.80 0.93 -6.88
C PHE A 8 0.27 1.93 -6.48
N THR A 9 0.16 2.47 -5.27
CA THR A 9 1.10 3.44 -4.75
C THR A 9 1.52 3.10 -3.32
N ILE A 10 2.76 3.40 -2.97
CA ILE A 10 3.26 3.32 -1.59
C ILE A 10 3.95 4.62 -1.21
N SER A 11 3.75 5.07 0.02
CA SER A 11 4.46 6.26 0.52
C SER A 11 5.92 5.93 0.87
N ASN A 12 6.82 6.91 0.70
CA ASN A 12 8.23 6.77 1.09
C ASN A 12 8.44 6.33 2.55
N PRO A 13 7.74 6.92 3.55
CA PRO A 13 7.85 6.45 4.93
C PRO A 13 7.39 5.00 5.10
N ALA A 14 6.28 4.60 4.47
CA ALA A 14 5.75 3.24 4.57
C ALA A 14 6.74 2.20 4.06
N ILE A 15 7.31 2.40 2.86
CA ILE A 15 8.29 1.46 2.32
C ILE A 15 9.58 1.46 3.15
N SER A 16 10.01 2.61 3.66
CA SER A 16 11.21 2.70 4.50
C SER A 16 11.05 1.95 5.82
N PHE A 17 9.92 2.11 6.51
CA PHE A 17 9.64 1.38 7.75
C PHE A 17 9.47 -0.11 7.51
N LEU A 18 8.76 -0.49 6.45
CA LEU A 18 8.60 -1.89 6.06
C LEU A 18 9.95 -2.57 5.84
N LEU A 19 10.84 -1.95 5.04
CA LEU A 19 12.17 -2.50 4.79
C LEU A 19 13.03 -2.56 6.06
N HIS A 20 12.96 -1.53 6.90
CA HIS A 20 13.66 -1.50 8.18
C HIS A 20 13.21 -2.65 9.10
N ASP A 21 11.90 -2.90 9.21
CA ASP A 21 11.34 -3.96 10.06
C ASP A 21 11.69 -5.34 9.50
N CYS A 22 11.65 -5.50 8.18
CA CYS A 22 12.10 -6.73 7.51
C CYS A 22 13.57 -7.04 7.82
N VAL A 23 14.45 -6.05 7.74
CA VAL A 23 15.89 -6.22 8.03
C VAL A 23 16.13 -6.55 9.51
N LYS A 24 15.35 -5.97 10.43
CA LYS A 24 15.46 -6.26 11.87
C LYS A 24 14.97 -7.64 12.28
N SER A 25 13.98 -8.21 11.58
CA SER A 25 13.48 -9.55 11.88
C SER A 25 14.60 -10.59 11.76
N PRO A 26 14.82 -11.52 12.68
CA PRO A 26 15.83 -12.59 12.49
C PRO A 26 15.41 -13.63 11.45
N HIS A 27 14.12 -13.72 11.11
CA HIS A 27 13.55 -14.74 10.23
C HIS A 27 12.83 -14.13 9.03
N ASN A 28 12.41 -14.98 8.09
CA ASN A 28 11.43 -14.59 7.08
C ASN A 28 10.19 -14.03 7.79
N GLN A 29 9.52 -13.09 7.16
CA GLN A 29 8.44 -12.34 7.78
C GLN A 29 7.27 -12.22 6.81
N ILE A 30 6.08 -12.28 7.36
CA ILE A 30 4.84 -11.94 6.68
C ILE A 30 4.11 -10.87 7.48
N GLY A 31 3.23 -10.13 6.82
CA GLY A 31 2.43 -9.12 7.50
C GLY A 31 1.41 -8.48 6.59
N PHE A 32 0.68 -7.51 7.13
CA PHE A 32 -0.41 -6.83 6.43
C PHE A 32 0.00 -5.42 6.03
N LEU A 33 -0.55 -4.98 4.90
CA LEU A 33 -0.37 -3.64 4.34
C LEU A 33 -1.66 -2.85 4.57
N PHE A 34 -1.54 -1.67 5.14
CA PHE A 34 -2.66 -0.79 5.47
C PHE A 34 -2.65 0.43 4.57
N GLY A 35 -3.84 0.92 4.25
CA GLY A 35 -4.00 1.90 3.21
C GLY A 35 -5.44 2.26 2.90
N GLU A 36 -5.61 2.90 1.75
CA GLU A 36 -6.91 3.36 1.25
C GLU A 36 -7.08 2.98 -0.22
N ILE A 37 -8.32 2.70 -0.63
CA ILE A 37 -8.70 2.43 -2.01
C ILE A 37 -9.62 3.56 -2.47
N ASP A 38 -9.11 4.42 -3.34
CA ASP A 38 -9.83 5.57 -3.87
C ASP A 38 -10.31 5.28 -5.30
N GLN A 39 -11.55 5.70 -5.61
CA GLN A 39 -12.11 5.61 -6.95
C GLN A 39 -12.43 7.01 -7.48
N LYS A 40 -11.80 7.37 -8.60
CA LYS A 40 -12.02 8.63 -9.31
C LYS A 40 -12.67 8.35 -10.66
N VAL A 41 -13.84 8.93 -10.88
CA VAL A 41 -14.50 8.89 -12.19
C VAL A 41 -14.08 10.13 -12.97
N SER A 42 -13.44 9.93 -14.11
CA SER A 42 -13.06 10.99 -15.04
C SER A 42 -13.87 10.87 -16.32
N ASN A 43 -14.50 11.97 -16.72
CA ASN A 43 -15.19 12.06 -18.00
C ASN A 43 -14.20 12.59 -19.03
N VAL A 44 -13.72 11.71 -19.90
CA VAL A 44 -12.85 12.13 -21.00
C VAL A 44 -13.72 12.41 -22.20
N THR A 45 -14.04 13.68 -22.41
CA THR A 45 -14.68 14.13 -23.65
C THR A 45 -13.62 14.12 -24.76
N THR A 46 -13.69 13.16 -25.67
CA THR A 46 -12.88 13.19 -26.89
C THR A 46 -13.52 14.10 -27.92
N ASP A 47 -12.70 14.68 -28.82
CA ASP A 47 -13.16 15.55 -29.93
C ASP A 47 -14.23 14.91 -30.84
N SER A 48 -14.45 13.60 -30.71
CA SER A 48 -15.49 12.82 -31.39
C SER A 48 -16.89 12.89 -30.76
N HIS A 49 -17.14 13.72 -29.72
CA HIS A 49 -18.45 13.78 -29.01
C HIS A 49 -18.90 12.40 -28.47
N ALA A 50 -17.94 11.55 -28.08
CA ALA A 50 -18.21 10.29 -27.40
C ALA A 50 -17.89 10.50 -25.91
N ASP A 51 -18.92 10.47 -25.07
CA ASP A 51 -18.74 10.46 -23.61
C ASP A 51 -18.24 9.08 -23.19
N ASN A 52 -16.93 8.96 -22.99
CA ASN A 52 -16.32 7.77 -22.40
C ASN A 52 -16.00 8.05 -20.94
N GLU A 53 -16.75 7.42 -20.04
CA GLU A 53 -16.43 7.40 -18.62
C GLU A 53 -15.25 6.47 -18.37
N THR A 54 -14.17 7.00 -17.79
CA THR A 54 -13.02 6.24 -17.32
C THR A 54 -13.01 6.23 -15.79
N ILE A 55 -12.82 5.05 -15.21
CA ILE A 55 -12.73 4.88 -13.77
C ILE A 55 -11.26 4.61 -13.42
N GLU A 56 -10.66 5.52 -12.68
CA GLU A 56 -9.31 5.39 -12.13
C GLU A 56 -9.44 4.94 -10.67
N ILE A 57 -8.86 3.78 -10.35
CA ILE A 57 -8.82 3.25 -8.99
C ILE A 57 -7.38 3.35 -8.49
N THR A 58 -7.18 3.92 -7.32
CA THR A 58 -5.86 4.03 -6.69
C THR A 58 -5.84 3.27 -5.37
N VAL A 59 -4.95 2.29 -5.25
CA VAL A 59 -4.66 1.58 -4.01
C VAL A 59 -3.42 2.22 -3.39
N SER A 60 -3.54 2.81 -2.20
CA SER A 60 -2.48 3.58 -1.55
C SER A 60 -2.04 2.91 -0.25
N VAL A 61 -0.80 2.41 -0.19
CA VAL A 61 -0.20 1.83 1.01
C VAL A 61 0.45 2.92 1.85
N THR A 62 0.01 3.06 3.10
CA THR A 62 0.44 4.10 4.04
C THR A 62 1.15 3.52 5.27
N ALA A 63 0.90 2.26 5.62
CA ALA A 63 1.54 1.58 6.74
C ALA A 63 1.64 0.07 6.51
N SER A 64 2.42 -0.59 7.36
CA SER A 64 2.57 -2.05 7.39
C SER A 64 2.61 -2.53 8.84
N MET A 65 2.09 -3.74 9.07
CA MET A 65 2.19 -4.41 10.36
C MET A 65 2.78 -5.81 10.18
N PRO A 66 3.93 -6.12 10.81
CA PRO A 66 4.47 -7.46 10.81
C PRO A 66 3.60 -8.40 11.64
N LEU A 67 3.37 -9.60 11.14
CA LEU A 67 2.83 -10.68 11.96
C LEU A 67 4.01 -11.26 12.77
N SER A 68 3.98 -11.06 14.10
CA SER A 68 5.08 -11.48 14.99
C SER A 68 5.10 -12.99 15.28
N GLU A 69 4.12 -13.73 14.78
CA GLU A 69 3.91 -15.14 15.04
C GLU A 69 4.43 -16.02 13.88
N SER A 70 4.80 -17.27 14.18
CA SER A 70 5.17 -18.25 13.14
C SER A 70 4.06 -18.39 12.10
N GLU A 71 4.43 -18.58 10.82
CA GLU A 71 3.46 -18.84 9.74
C GLU A 71 2.53 -20.01 10.09
N ASP A 72 2.99 -20.97 10.89
CA ASP A 72 2.21 -22.11 11.36
C ASP A 72 0.98 -21.72 12.17
N LEU A 73 1.02 -20.60 12.91
CA LEU A 73 -0.09 -20.14 13.75
C LEU A 73 -1.22 -19.49 12.93
N LEU A 74 -0.92 -19.08 11.69
CA LEU A 74 -1.95 -18.65 10.75
C LEU A 74 -2.84 -19.78 10.29
N PHE A 75 -2.43 -21.03 10.50
CA PHE A 75 -3.22 -22.18 10.10
C PHE A 75 -3.76 -22.91 11.31
N THR A 76 -5.01 -23.32 11.19
CA THR A 76 -5.59 -24.36 12.04
C THR A 76 -4.86 -25.68 11.79
N ARG A 77 -5.03 -26.65 12.70
CA ARG A 77 -4.45 -27.99 12.52
C ARG A 77 -4.93 -28.70 11.25
N ASP A 78 -6.06 -28.26 10.71
CA ASP A 78 -6.64 -28.78 9.46
C ASP A 78 -6.05 -28.10 8.21
N GLY A 79 -5.07 -27.21 8.36
CA GLY A 79 -4.39 -26.52 7.26
C GLY A 79 -5.19 -25.36 6.65
N ILE A 80 -6.24 -24.90 7.33
CA ILE A 80 -7.09 -23.78 6.91
C ILE A 80 -6.69 -22.53 7.67
N LEU A 81 -6.84 -21.35 7.06
CA LEU A 81 -6.58 -20.06 7.70
C LEU A 81 -7.33 -19.94 9.04
N ASN A 82 -6.62 -19.53 10.09
CA ASN A 82 -7.15 -19.30 11.42
C ASN A 82 -7.80 -17.92 11.50
N GLU A 83 -8.97 -17.80 10.89
CA GLU A 83 -9.75 -16.54 10.84
C GLU A 83 -10.02 -15.94 12.24
N PRO A 84 -10.36 -16.70 13.29
CA PRO A 84 -10.55 -16.14 14.63
C PRO A 84 -9.31 -15.44 15.19
N LEU A 85 -8.12 -15.99 14.95
CA LEU A 85 -6.87 -15.36 15.35
C LEU A 85 -6.63 -14.06 14.56
N LEU A 86 -6.89 -14.07 13.25
CA LEU A 86 -6.77 -12.87 12.42
C LEU A 86 -7.73 -11.77 12.85
N GLU A 87 -8.95 -12.11 13.26
CA GLU A 87 -9.91 -11.14 13.76
C GLU A 87 -9.44 -10.51 15.08
N ILE A 88 -8.79 -11.28 15.95
CA ILE A 88 -8.17 -10.76 17.19
C ILE A 88 -7.00 -9.83 16.87
N ILE A 89 -6.16 -10.19 15.90
CA ILE A 89 -4.96 -9.42 15.53
C ILE A 89 -5.33 -8.12 14.80
N LEU A 90 -6.25 -8.19 13.84
CA LEU A 90 -6.61 -7.06 13.00
C LEU A 90 -7.71 -6.19 13.62
N GLY A 91 -8.66 -6.80 14.32
CA GLY A 91 -9.79 -6.11 14.95
C GLY A 91 -10.44 -5.09 14.02
N GLU A 92 -10.55 -3.86 14.50
CA GLU A 92 -11.15 -2.74 13.75
C GLU A 92 -10.34 -2.29 12.54
N PHE A 93 -9.03 -2.58 12.50
CA PHE A 93 -8.13 -2.19 11.40
C PHE A 93 -8.26 -3.11 10.18
N LYS A 94 -9.00 -4.21 10.27
CA LYS A 94 -9.24 -5.14 9.15
C LYS A 94 -9.75 -4.44 7.89
N LYS A 95 -10.57 -3.39 8.05
CA LYS A 95 -11.14 -2.59 6.96
C LYS A 95 -10.11 -1.74 6.20
N ASP A 96 -8.99 -1.43 6.86
CA ASP A 96 -7.93 -0.57 6.33
C ASP A 96 -6.83 -1.40 5.67
N VAL A 97 -6.93 -2.74 5.71
CA VAL A 97 -6.00 -3.64 5.04
C VAL A 97 -6.23 -3.56 3.54
N VAL A 98 -5.19 -3.25 2.77
CA VAL A 98 -5.24 -3.21 1.29
C VAL A 98 -4.43 -4.34 0.64
N GLY A 99 -3.73 -5.12 1.45
CA GLY A 99 -2.90 -6.21 0.98
C GLY A 99 -2.08 -6.85 2.08
N TRP A 100 -1.12 -7.66 1.67
CA TRP A 100 -0.17 -8.33 2.56
C TRP A 100 1.20 -8.38 1.92
N TYR A 101 2.21 -8.66 2.73
CA TYR A 101 3.58 -8.78 2.27
C TYR A 101 4.23 -10.07 2.75
N SER A 102 5.24 -10.51 2.01
CA SER A 102 6.14 -11.57 2.42
C SER A 102 7.57 -11.18 2.12
N PHE A 103 8.43 -11.35 3.13
CA PHE A 103 9.84 -11.04 3.10
C PHE A 103 10.66 -12.31 3.30
N THR A 104 11.56 -12.58 2.37
CA THR A 104 12.48 -13.72 2.39
C THR A 104 13.93 -13.25 2.29
N ARG A 105 14.87 -14.03 2.82
CA ARG A 105 16.32 -13.75 2.69
C ARG A 105 16.98 -14.72 1.73
N ASN A 106 17.86 -14.18 0.88
CA ASN A 106 18.72 -14.95 -0.03
C ASN A 106 17.93 -15.95 -0.88
N GLN A 107 16.72 -15.55 -1.30
CA GLN A 107 15.84 -16.33 -2.16
C GLN A 107 15.49 -15.53 -3.40
N ASP A 108 15.23 -16.26 -4.49
CA ASP A 108 14.68 -15.67 -5.70
C ASP A 108 13.30 -15.09 -5.45
N LEU A 109 12.98 -14.04 -6.20
CA LEU A 109 11.73 -13.31 -6.10
C LEU A 109 10.64 -14.07 -6.87
N SER A 110 10.28 -15.23 -6.34
CA SER A 110 9.26 -16.13 -6.89
C SER A 110 8.38 -16.64 -5.74
N PRO A 111 7.05 -16.69 -5.93
CA PRO A 111 6.15 -17.16 -4.88
C PRO A 111 6.36 -18.66 -4.60
N SER A 112 6.51 -19.02 -3.33
CA SER A 112 6.47 -20.40 -2.86
C SER A 112 5.05 -20.96 -2.92
N ILE A 113 4.90 -22.29 -2.89
CA ILE A 113 3.59 -22.95 -2.84
C ILE A 113 2.77 -22.46 -1.63
N CYS A 114 3.42 -22.26 -0.49
CA CYS A 114 2.78 -21.71 0.71
C CYS A 114 2.29 -20.27 0.49
N GLN A 115 3.09 -19.42 -0.16
CA GLN A 115 2.70 -18.05 -0.50
C GLN A 115 1.54 -18.02 -1.49
N LEU A 116 1.51 -18.92 -2.48
CA LEU A 116 0.37 -19.05 -3.41
C LEU A 116 -0.92 -19.47 -2.69
N PHE A 117 -0.82 -20.41 -1.75
CA PHE A 117 -1.94 -20.80 -0.91
C PHE A 117 -2.43 -19.65 -0.03
N LEU A 118 -1.51 -18.92 0.62
CA LEU A 118 -1.83 -17.74 1.42
C LEU A 118 -2.48 -16.64 0.58
N ALA A 119 -1.99 -16.38 -0.63
CA ALA A 119 -2.59 -15.40 -1.53
C ALA A 119 -4.08 -15.71 -1.78
N HIS A 120 -4.42 -16.98 -2.03
CA HIS A 120 -5.80 -17.41 -2.21
C HIS A 120 -6.63 -17.28 -0.92
N GLN A 121 -6.08 -17.71 0.22
CA GLN A 121 -6.77 -17.67 1.52
C GLN A 121 -7.04 -16.22 1.95
N PHE A 122 -6.05 -15.34 1.87
CA PHE A 122 -6.22 -13.93 2.20
C PHE A 122 -7.16 -13.22 1.23
N ALA A 123 -7.07 -13.47 -0.08
CA ALA A 123 -8.02 -12.91 -1.04
C ALA A 123 -9.48 -13.37 -0.79
N THR A 124 -9.66 -14.52 -0.13
CA THR A 124 -10.99 -15.01 0.29
C THR A 124 -11.41 -14.40 1.62
N TYR A 125 -10.51 -14.29 2.59
CA TYR A 125 -10.78 -13.70 3.90
C TYR A 125 -11.08 -12.19 3.82
N PHE A 126 -10.37 -11.47 2.96
CA PHE A 126 -10.59 -10.04 2.67
C PHE A 126 -11.56 -9.84 1.50
N SER A 127 -12.64 -10.64 1.43
CA SER A 127 -13.60 -10.62 0.30
C SER A 127 -14.34 -9.31 0.08
N HIS A 128 -14.28 -8.37 1.03
CA HIS A 128 -14.82 -7.02 0.86
C HIS A 128 -14.00 -6.18 -0.14
N ILE A 129 -12.77 -6.62 -0.47
CA ILE A 129 -11.88 -6.01 -1.44
C ILE A 129 -11.88 -6.89 -2.69
N PRO A 130 -12.09 -6.32 -3.90
CA PRO A 130 -11.91 -7.06 -5.13
C PRO A 130 -10.50 -7.67 -5.23
N LYS A 131 -10.41 -8.92 -5.68
CA LYS A 131 -9.11 -9.65 -5.75
C LYS A 131 -8.06 -8.92 -6.60
N ASP A 132 -8.50 -8.20 -7.64
CA ASP A 132 -7.64 -7.38 -8.50
C ASP A 132 -7.06 -6.14 -7.81
N LEU A 133 -7.59 -5.76 -6.65
CA LEU A 133 -7.13 -4.60 -5.86
C LEU A 133 -6.39 -5.03 -4.60
N PHE A 134 -6.47 -6.29 -4.20
CA PHE A 134 -5.81 -6.81 -3.00
C PHE A 134 -4.34 -7.10 -3.31
N LEU A 135 -3.43 -6.29 -2.76
CA LEU A 135 -2.01 -6.30 -3.10
C LEU A 135 -1.28 -7.46 -2.40
N PHE A 136 -0.40 -8.14 -3.12
CA PHE A 136 0.61 -9.02 -2.56
C PHE A 136 2.01 -8.47 -2.87
N PHE A 137 2.71 -8.04 -1.82
CA PHE A 137 4.03 -7.44 -1.91
C PHE A 137 5.13 -8.43 -1.47
N GLN A 138 5.86 -8.97 -2.44
CA GLN A 138 6.98 -9.87 -2.21
C GLN A 138 8.28 -9.09 -2.15
N MET A 139 9.11 -9.40 -1.17
CA MET A 139 10.41 -8.76 -0.98
C MET A 139 11.48 -9.81 -0.69
N THR A 140 12.66 -9.61 -1.26
CA THR A 140 13.83 -10.40 -0.94
C THR A 140 15.05 -9.51 -0.73
N ASN A 141 15.84 -9.83 0.29
CA ASN A 141 17.15 -9.24 0.49
C ASN A 141 18.22 -10.29 0.14
N ASN A 142 19.10 -9.93 -0.79
CA ASN A 142 20.24 -10.75 -1.18
C ASN A 142 21.53 -10.06 -0.76
N ILE A 143 22.33 -10.76 0.04
CA ILE A 143 23.66 -10.33 0.44
C ILE A 143 24.68 -11.12 -0.38
N VAL A 144 25.43 -10.43 -1.23
CA VAL A 144 26.52 -11.04 -1.99
C VAL A 144 27.78 -10.94 -1.13
N PHE A 145 28.20 -12.03 -0.51
CA PHE A 145 29.35 -12.05 0.42
C PHE A 145 30.72 -12.11 -0.27
N GLU A 146 30.75 -12.23 -1.60
CA GLU A 146 31.99 -12.23 -2.37
C GLU A 146 32.48 -10.79 -2.57
N GLU A 147 33.35 -10.36 -1.66
CA GLU A 147 34.23 -9.17 -1.73
C GLU A 147 33.57 -7.78 -1.72
N ASN A 148 32.28 -7.67 -1.99
CA ASN A 148 31.55 -6.41 -2.06
C ASN A 148 30.45 -6.36 -0.99
N PHE A 149 30.49 -5.37 -0.10
CA PHE A 149 29.45 -5.11 0.93
C PHE A 149 28.15 -4.56 0.33
N THR A 150 27.67 -5.15 -0.78
CA THR A 150 26.49 -4.72 -1.52
C THR A 150 25.29 -5.53 -1.07
N ASN A 151 24.29 -4.85 -0.50
CA ASN A 151 23.01 -5.43 -0.16
C ASN A 151 21.98 -5.02 -1.22
N THR A 152 21.33 -6.00 -1.85
CA THR A 152 20.30 -5.74 -2.86
C THR A 152 18.93 -6.14 -2.31
N ASN A 153 18.04 -5.16 -2.15
CA ASN A 153 16.62 -5.41 -1.90
C ASN A 153 15.89 -5.45 -3.25
N LYS A 154 15.23 -6.57 -3.54
CA LYS A 154 14.37 -6.73 -4.71
C LYS A 154 12.95 -6.94 -4.25
N PHE A 155 11.99 -6.44 -5.02
CA PHE A 155 10.60 -6.54 -4.64
C PHE A 155 9.68 -6.64 -5.86
N LEU A 156 8.58 -7.36 -5.69
CA LEU A 156 7.61 -7.71 -6.72
C LEU A 156 6.22 -7.53 -6.15
N CYS A 157 5.36 -6.88 -6.90
CA CYS A 157 3.97 -6.69 -6.53
C CYS A 157 3.08 -7.49 -7.47
N THR A 158 2.09 -8.18 -6.91
CA THR A 158 1.06 -8.92 -7.63
C THR A 158 -0.29 -8.69 -6.95
N THR A 159 -1.37 -9.24 -7.49
CA THR A 159 -2.71 -9.09 -6.91
C THR A 159 -3.24 -10.44 -6.42
N GLY A 160 -4.26 -10.41 -5.57
CA GLY A 160 -4.96 -11.62 -5.11
C GLY A 160 -5.68 -12.39 -6.23
N SER A 161 -5.86 -11.78 -7.40
CA SER A 161 -6.42 -12.43 -8.59
C SER A 161 -5.39 -13.16 -9.44
N ASP A 162 -4.18 -12.60 -9.57
CA ASP A 162 -3.09 -13.18 -10.35
C ASP A 162 -1.74 -12.91 -9.70
N VAL A 163 -1.15 -13.97 -9.15
CA VAL A 163 0.19 -13.96 -8.53
C VAL A 163 1.30 -14.16 -9.59
N SER A 164 0.94 -14.46 -10.84
CA SER A 164 1.89 -14.68 -11.94
C SER A 164 2.23 -13.39 -12.68
N THR A 165 1.31 -12.43 -12.73
CA THR A 165 1.48 -11.17 -13.43
C THR A 165 1.89 -10.04 -12.48
N PRO A 166 3.09 -9.46 -12.64
CA PRO A 166 3.52 -8.31 -11.85
C PRO A 166 2.64 -7.09 -12.11
N VAL A 167 2.34 -6.33 -11.04
CA VAL A 167 1.75 -4.99 -11.13
C VAL A 167 2.80 -3.94 -10.79
N GLU A 168 2.68 -2.78 -11.43
CA GLU A 168 3.56 -1.64 -11.16
C GLU A 168 3.19 -0.99 -9.83
N LEU A 169 4.16 -0.87 -8.92
CA LEU A 169 4.02 -0.15 -7.67
C LEU A 169 4.79 1.17 -7.75
N HIS A 170 4.07 2.27 -7.66
CA HIS A 170 4.64 3.61 -7.74
C HIS A 170 4.96 4.16 -6.34
N ILE A 171 6.23 4.46 -6.08
CA ILE A 171 6.67 5.07 -4.82
C ILE A 171 6.52 6.58 -4.92
N ARG A 172 5.63 7.19 -4.13
CA ARG A 172 5.38 8.64 -4.19
C ARG A 172 6.59 9.45 -3.68
N GLN A 173 7.18 10.27 -4.54
CA GLN A 173 8.32 11.14 -4.20
C GLN A 173 7.99 12.64 -4.34
N LEU A 174 8.72 13.48 -3.59
CA LEU A 174 8.58 14.95 -3.64
C LEU A 174 9.08 15.56 -4.96
N GLY A 175 9.98 14.87 -5.66
CA GLY A 175 10.60 15.37 -6.90
C GLY A 175 9.75 15.16 -8.15
N GLU A 176 8.61 14.48 -8.03
CA GLU A 176 7.68 14.29 -9.14
C GLU A 176 6.97 15.60 -9.45
N SER A 177 7.00 16.00 -10.71
CA SER A 177 6.37 17.22 -11.18
C SER A 177 4.85 17.05 -11.21
N THR A 178 4.17 17.30 -10.09
CA THR A 178 2.74 17.63 -10.11
C THR A 178 2.59 19.06 -10.64
N LEU A 179 2.90 19.29 -11.92
CA LEU A 179 2.77 20.59 -12.60
C LEU A 179 1.31 21.01 -12.84
N ALA A 180 0.35 20.24 -12.34
CA ALA A 180 -1.00 20.74 -12.15
C ALA A 180 -1.03 21.49 -10.81
N TYR A 181 -1.20 22.81 -10.85
CA TYR A 181 -1.80 23.57 -9.75
C TYR A 181 -2.98 22.73 -9.22
N ASN A 182 -3.13 22.57 -7.90
CA ASN A 182 -4.19 21.79 -7.23
C ASN A 182 -5.60 22.27 -7.62
N ALA A 183 -5.96 22.18 -8.90
CA ALA A 183 -7.18 22.72 -9.47
C ALA A 183 -8.37 21.94 -8.94
N HIS A 184 -8.13 20.70 -8.51
CA HIS A 184 -9.10 19.80 -7.94
C HIS A 184 -8.42 19.27 -6.70
N ARG A 185 -8.94 19.60 -5.50
CA ARG A 185 -8.55 18.89 -4.28
C ARG A 185 -8.60 17.41 -4.64
N PRO A 186 -7.51 16.64 -4.53
CA PRO A 186 -7.65 15.22 -4.68
C PRO A 186 -8.75 14.79 -3.71
N VAL A 187 -9.70 14.00 -4.19
CA VAL A 187 -10.69 13.30 -3.33
C VAL A 187 -9.96 12.19 -2.55
N THR A 188 -8.67 12.34 -2.30
CA THR A 188 -7.99 11.63 -1.24
C THR A 188 -8.58 12.22 0.03
N LYS A 189 -9.32 11.41 0.79
CA LYS A 189 -9.33 11.63 2.23
C LYS A 189 -7.85 11.73 2.62
N GLN A 190 -7.44 12.89 3.14
CA GLN A 190 -6.14 12.90 3.79
C GLN A 190 -6.28 11.97 4.99
N CYS A 191 -5.21 11.26 5.32
CA CYS A 191 -5.16 10.32 6.44
C CYS A 191 -6.03 10.82 7.60
N GLU A 192 -7.04 10.04 8.03
CA GLU A 192 -8.03 10.51 9.01
C GLU A 192 -7.36 10.99 10.31
N THR A 193 -6.19 10.44 10.64
CA THR A 193 -5.36 10.91 11.76
C THR A 193 -4.82 12.32 11.52
N PHE A 194 -4.30 12.58 10.32
CA PHE A 194 -3.81 13.91 9.94
C PHE A 194 -4.95 14.93 9.94
N ASP A 195 -6.09 14.59 9.35
CA ASP A 195 -7.27 15.47 9.35
C ASP A 195 -7.80 15.71 10.76
N SER A 196 -7.82 14.69 11.63
CA SER A 196 -8.18 14.83 13.04
C SER A 196 -7.25 15.80 13.76
N VAL A 197 -5.94 15.67 13.57
CA VAL A 197 -4.95 16.60 14.14
C VAL A 197 -5.12 18.01 13.57
N LEU A 198 -5.31 18.17 12.26
CA LEU A 198 -5.50 19.46 11.62
C LEU A 198 -6.76 20.17 12.14
N ASN A 199 -7.86 19.42 12.30
CA ASN A 199 -9.11 19.91 12.85
C ASN A 199 -8.96 20.30 14.34
N GLN A 200 -8.15 19.57 15.10
CA GLN A 200 -7.82 19.92 16.50
C GLN A 200 -6.99 21.20 16.60
N ILE A 201 -6.10 21.44 15.64
CA ILE A 201 -5.19 22.59 15.64
C ILE A 201 -5.92 23.92 15.37
N GLN A 202 -7.20 23.91 14.97
CA GLN A 202 -7.94 25.12 14.55
C GLN A 202 -7.06 26.00 13.64
N TRP A 203 -6.52 25.42 12.57
CA TRP A 203 -5.63 26.14 11.65
C TRP A 203 -6.37 27.33 11.04
N ASN A 204 -6.25 28.49 11.68
CA ASN A 204 -7.01 29.68 11.36
C ASN A 204 -6.25 30.36 10.22
N ASN A 205 -6.77 30.28 8.99
CA ASN A 205 -6.18 30.93 7.81
C ASN A 205 -5.93 32.45 7.99
N LYS A 206 -6.51 33.08 9.03
CA LYS A 206 -6.26 34.47 9.40
C LYS A 206 -4.84 34.73 9.95
N ASP A 207 -4.20 33.75 10.59
CA ASP A 207 -2.89 33.96 11.22
C ASP A 207 -1.74 33.97 10.19
N ILE A 208 -1.94 33.30 9.04
CA ILE A 208 -0.97 33.29 7.93
C ILE A 208 -0.96 34.62 7.18
N VAL A 209 -2.14 35.24 6.98
CA VAL A 209 -2.24 36.54 6.29
C VAL A 209 -1.58 37.63 7.14
N ASN A 210 -1.82 37.64 8.45
CA ASN A 210 -1.20 38.59 9.36
C ASN A 210 0.33 38.43 9.43
N SER A 211 0.84 37.19 9.45
CA SER A 211 2.30 36.95 9.50
C SER A 211 3.00 37.28 8.17
N PHE A 212 2.32 37.16 7.02
CA PHE A 212 2.84 37.64 5.74
C PHE A 212 2.87 39.18 5.65
N GLU A 213 1.83 39.88 6.13
CA GLU A 213 1.81 41.35 6.14
C GLU A 213 2.87 41.94 7.08
N THR A 214 3.14 41.28 8.22
CA THR A 214 4.17 41.73 9.17
C THR A 214 5.61 41.53 8.65
N LEU A 215 5.82 40.57 7.73
CA LEU A 215 7.12 40.33 7.10
C LEU A 215 7.37 41.21 5.87
N GLN A 216 6.33 41.80 5.29
CA GLN A 216 6.45 42.79 4.20
C GLN A 216 6.62 44.24 4.71
N SER A 217 6.50 44.46 6.03
CA SER A 217 6.71 45.77 6.67
C SER A 217 8.14 45.99 7.18
N PHE A 218 9.12 45.19 6.75
CA PHE A 218 10.55 45.39 7.00
C PHE A 218 11.33 45.60 5.70
#